data_AF-A0AAD7D444-F1
#
_entry.id   AF-A0AAD7D444-F1
#
_cell.length_a   1.000
_cell.length_b   1.000
_cell.length_c   1.000
_cell.angle_alpha   90.00
_cell.angle_beta   90.00
_cell.angle_gamma   90.00
#
_symmetry.space_group_name_H-M   'P 1'
#
loop_
_entity.id
_entity.type
_entity.pdbx_description
1 polymer ?
#
loop_
_entity_poly.entity_id
_entity_poly.type
_entity_poly.pdbx_seq_one_letter_code
_entity_poly.pdbx_strand_id
1 'polypeptide(L)'
;MLAAQRLPTLPDSSSHSEIPRNYPPMDALLTCIITKLEPIQSNYADSDLTQISDDKNSKLGFMEHKDGTPFTPIQIKAVRKAARQSFATLLEEGRAPPSWSHASSRATNIFRKDLLGEHPELGLCANHWKVDAVATEVYSQWSRNRKDR
;
A
#
# COMPACT_ATOMS: atom_id res chain seq x y z
N MET A 1 0.77 -9.51 -66.01
CA MET A 1 1.84 -8.74 -65.36
C MET A 1 1.28 -8.08 -64.12
N LEU A 2 1.95 -8.33 -62.98
CA LEU A 2 1.92 -7.67 -61.67
C LEU A 2 0.60 -7.11 -61.12
N ALA A 3 0.01 -7.86 -60.18
CA ALA A 3 -0.72 -7.30 -59.06
C ALA A 3 0.30 -6.62 -58.11
N ALA A 4 0.33 -5.28 -58.10
CA ALA A 4 1.12 -4.52 -57.14
C ALA A 4 0.35 -4.42 -55.81
N GLN A 5 0.86 -5.11 -54.79
CA GLN A 5 0.38 -5.02 -53.42
C GLN A 5 0.61 -3.60 -52.88
N ARG A 6 -0.46 -2.96 -52.40
CA ARG A 6 -0.40 -1.63 -51.79
C ARG A 6 0.00 -1.80 -50.32
N LEU A 7 1.26 -1.48 -50.00
CA LEU A 7 1.74 -1.39 -48.62
C LEU A 7 0.99 -0.28 -47.86
N PRO A 8 0.58 -0.48 -46.60
CA PRO A 8 0.04 0.59 -45.78
C PRO A 8 1.15 1.55 -45.37
N THR A 9 1.01 2.81 -45.76
CA THR A 9 1.86 3.95 -45.39
C THR A 9 1.67 4.28 -43.90
N LEU A 10 2.78 4.38 -43.17
CA LEU A 10 2.83 4.85 -41.78
C LEU A 10 2.30 6.29 -41.68
N PRO A 11 1.42 6.62 -40.73
CA PRO A 11 1.06 8.00 -40.47
C PRO A 11 2.17 8.74 -39.72
N ASP A 12 2.35 9.96 -40.19
CA ASP A 12 3.33 10.97 -39.85
C ASP A 12 3.32 11.38 -38.37
N SER A 13 4.51 11.73 -37.90
CA SER A 13 4.84 12.06 -36.52
C SER A 13 4.67 13.56 -36.28
N SER A 14 3.44 14.08 -36.25
CA SER A 14 3.19 15.40 -35.66
C SER A 14 1.69 15.68 -35.51
N SER A 15 1.13 15.43 -34.33
CA SER A 15 -0.13 16.06 -33.94
C SER A 15 -0.01 16.50 -32.49
N HIS A 16 0.46 17.73 -32.38
CA HIS A 16 0.25 18.68 -31.30
C HIS A 16 -0.96 18.31 -30.42
N SER A 17 -0.69 18.03 -29.15
CA SER A 17 -1.69 17.77 -28.12
C SER A 17 -2.57 19.01 -27.92
N GLU A 18 -3.72 19.05 -28.58
CA GLU A 18 -4.77 20.00 -28.22
C GLU A 18 -5.46 19.51 -26.93
N ILE A 19 -4.91 19.95 -25.81
CA ILE A 19 -5.59 19.93 -24.52
C ILE A 19 -6.82 20.85 -24.65
N PRO A 20 -8.05 20.39 -24.41
CA PRO A 20 -9.22 21.26 -24.44
C PRO A 20 -9.05 22.39 -23.42
N ARG A 21 -9.16 23.61 -23.94
CA ARG A 21 -8.82 24.91 -23.36
C ARG A 21 -9.85 25.38 -22.34
N ASN A 22 -10.19 24.52 -21.37
CA ASN A 22 -11.00 24.91 -20.22
C ASN A 22 -10.54 24.17 -18.98
N TYR A 23 -9.25 24.33 -18.65
CA TYR A 23 -8.74 24.06 -17.32
C TYR A 23 -8.68 25.40 -16.59
N PRO A 24 -9.35 25.56 -15.44
CA PRO A 24 -9.27 26.80 -14.68
C PRO A 24 -7.81 27.06 -14.27
N PRO A 25 -7.36 28.33 -14.21
CA PRO A 25 -6.01 28.66 -13.79
C PRO A 25 -5.73 28.07 -12.41
N MET A 26 -4.60 27.37 -12.27
CA MET A 26 -4.22 26.56 -11.11
C MET A 26 -4.22 27.32 -9.77
N ASP A 27 -4.24 28.66 -9.81
CA ASP A 27 -4.28 29.53 -8.63
C ASP A 27 -5.67 29.55 -7.94
N ALA A 28 -6.75 29.22 -8.67
CA ALA A 28 -8.11 29.22 -8.09
C ALA A 28 -8.46 27.90 -7.38
N LEU A 29 -7.85 26.78 -7.80
CA LEU A 29 -8.07 25.47 -7.15
C LEU A 29 -7.20 25.28 -5.91
N LEU A 30 -6.04 25.93 -5.85
CA LEU A 30 -5.21 25.94 -4.64
C LEU A 30 -5.91 26.67 -3.49
N THR A 31 -6.58 27.79 -3.75
CA THR A 31 -7.24 28.57 -2.68
C THR A 31 -8.49 27.87 -2.13
N CYS A 32 -9.30 27.20 -2.96
CA CYS A 32 -10.52 26.52 -2.49
C CYS A 32 -10.22 25.26 -1.64
N ILE A 33 -9.17 24.50 -1.98
CA ILE A 33 -8.74 23.35 -1.18
C ILE A 33 -8.24 23.83 0.20
N ILE A 34 -7.50 24.94 0.24
CA ILE A 34 -6.94 25.47 1.49
C ILE A 34 -8.03 25.97 2.45
N THR A 35 -9.16 26.49 1.96
CA THR A 35 -10.24 27.03 2.83
C THR A 35 -11.32 26.04 3.27
N LYS A 36 -11.29 24.77 2.83
CA LYS A 36 -12.24 23.71 3.27
C LYS A 36 -11.61 22.61 4.13
N LEU A 37 -10.32 22.72 4.41
CA LEU A 37 -9.71 21.92 5.44
C LEU A 37 -9.92 22.66 6.76
N GLU A 38 -10.90 22.22 7.54
CA GLU A 38 -10.85 22.45 8.98
C GLU A 38 -9.43 22.12 9.46
N PRO A 39 -8.82 22.99 10.28
CA PRO A 39 -7.49 22.72 10.78
C PRO A 39 -7.57 21.38 11.52
N ILE A 40 -6.92 20.35 10.98
CA ILE A 40 -6.55 19.20 11.79
C ILE A 40 -5.58 19.80 12.80
N GLN A 41 -6.12 20.20 13.95
CA GLN A 41 -5.37 20.59 15.11
C GLN A 41 -4.40 19.45 15.35
N SER A 42 -3.13 19.77 15.07
CA SER A 42 -1.98 19.03 15.54
C SER A 42 -2.11 18.91 17.06
N ASN A 43 -2.79 17.86 17.51
CA ASN A 43 -2.63 17.34 18.86
C ASN A 43 -1.31 16.56 18.93
N TYR A 44 -0.22 17.28 18.64
CA TYR A 44 1.12 16.99 19.13
C TYR A 44 1.31 17.84 20.38
N ALA A 45 0.64 17.44 21.46
CA ALA A 45 0.97 17.88 22.81
C ALA A 45 0.53 16.79 23.81
N ASP A 46 1.53 16.02 24.22
CA ASP A 46 1.77 15.57 25.58
C ASP A 46 0.65 14.80 26.29
N SER A 47 0.77 13.47 26.30
CA SER A 47 0.82 12.74 27.58
C SER A 47 1.12 11.26 27.35
N ASP A 48 2.02 10.78 28.20
CA ASP A 48 2.17 9.39 28.64
C ASP A 48 3.29 8.55 28.00
N LEU A 49 4.51 8.87 28.45
CA LEU A 49 5.55 7.87 28.67
C LEU A 49 5.07 6.86 29.73
N THR A 50 4.22 5.90 29.35
CA THR A 50 4.15 4.64 30.09
C THR A 50 4.32 3.46 29.16
N GLN A 51 5.22 2.60 29.60
CA GLN A 51 5.72 1.44 28.90
C GLN A 51 4.58 0.46 28.65
N ILE A 52 4.10 0.38 27.41
CA ILE A 52 3.54 -0.87 26.93
C ILE A 52 4.72 -1.63 26.33
N SER A 53 5.48 -2.32 27.18
CA SER A 53 6.32 -3.44 26.74
C SER A 53 5.36 -4.54 26.28
N ASP A 54 4.76 -4.34 25.11
CA ASP A 54 4.10 -5.41 24.39
C ASP A 54 5.22 -6.34 23.92
N ASP A 55 5.57 -7.34 24.72
CA ASP A 55 6.44 -8.47 24.34
C ASP A 55 5.96 -9.17 23.06
N LYS A 56 4.73 -8.86 22.62
CA LYS A 56 4.13 -9.25 21.34
C LYS A 56 4.74 -8.52 20.13
N ASN A 57 5.59 -7.53 20.32
CA ASN A 57 6.29 -6.84 19.23
C ASN A 57 7.51 -7.62 18.72
N SER A 58 8.01 -8.61 19.48
CA SER A 58 9.29 -9.27 19.18
C SER A 58 9.36 -9.88 17.78
N LYS A 59 8.23 -10.36 17.25
CA LYS A 59 8.20 -11.07 15.97
C LYS A 59 8.31 -10.20 14.73
N LEU A 60 8.12 -8.88 14.83
CA LEU A 60 8.33 -7.94 13.72
C LEU A 60 9.57 -7.05 13.94
N GLY A 61 10.51 -7.48 14.80
CA GLY A 61 11.74 -6.74 15.11
C GLY A 61 12.71 -6.57 13.93
N PHE A 62 12.44 -7.21 12.80
CA PHE A 62 13.19 -7.03 11.55
C PHE A 62 12.73 -5.81 10.72
N MET A 63 11.71 -5.09 11.19
CA MET A 63 11.22 -3.88 10.53
C MET A 63 12.13 -2.70 10.82
N GLU A 64 12.70 -2.15 9.76
CA GLU A 64 13.63 -1.03 9.79
C GLU A 64 13.41 -0.16 8.56
N HIS A 65 13.69 1.13 8.72
CA HIS A 65 13.67 2.16 7.70
C HIS A 65 14.91 2.08 6.79
N LYS A 66 14.95 2.93 5.75
CA LYS A 66 16.13 3.08 4.85
C LYS A 66 17.43 3.27 5.61
N ASP A 67 17.35 4.02 6.69
CA ASP A 67 18.50 4.46 7.48
C ASP A 67 18.91 3.42 8.53
N GLY A 68 18.31 2.22 8.50
CA GLY A 68 18.55 1.16 9.48
C GLY A 68 17.89 1.42 10.84
N THR A 69 17.06 2.46 10.95
CA THR A 69 16.34 2.77 12.19
C THR A 69 15.16 1.82 12.35
N PRO A 70 14.99 1.16 13.53
CA PRO A 70 13.90 0.22 13.73
C PRO A 70 12.55 0.92 13.76
N PHE A 71 11.50 0.22 13.34
CA PHE A 71 10.14 0.74 13.45
C PHE A 71 9.74 0.93 14.91
N THR A 72 9.06 2.04 15.19
CA THR A 72 8.44 2.28 16.49
C THR A 72 7.25 1.33 16.72
N PRO A 73 6.87 1.04 17.97
CA PRO A 73 5.70 0.20 18.26
C PRO A 73 4.42 0.70 17.60
N ILE A 74 4.26 2.02 17.48
CA ILE A 74 3.12 2.68 16.82
C ILE A 74 3.13 2.38 15.32
N GLN A 75 4.28 2.47 14.66
CA GLN A 75 4.41 2.12 13.23
C GLN A 75 4.12 0.64 13.00
N ILE A 76 4.62 -0.26 13.86
CA ILE A 76 4.35 -1.70 13.74
C ILE A 76 2.85 -1.99 13.91
N LYS A 77 2.18 -1.27 14.82
CA LYS A 77 0.72 -1.36 14.99
C LYS A 77 -0.02 -0.90 13.73
N ALA A 78 0.44 0.17 13.07
CA ALA A 78 -0.12 0.63 11.79
C ALA A 78 0.04 -0.44 10.69
N VAL A 79 1.24 -1.02 10.54
CA VAL A 79 1.49 -2.09 9.55
C VAL A 79 0.58 -3.30 9.79
N ARG A 80 0.43 -3.72 11.05
CA ARG A 80 -0.47 -4.82 11.41
C ARG A 80 -1.93 -4.51 11.08
N LYS A 81 -2.35 -3.25 11.24
CA LYS A 81 -3.71 -2.80 10.91
C LYS A 81 -3.93 -2.88 9.38
N ALA A 82 -3.02 -2.30 8.60
CA ALA A 82 -3.05 -2.35 7.13
C ALA A 82 -3.10 -3.79 6.61
N ALA A 83 -2.25 -4.67 7.15
CA ALA A 83 -2.23 -6.08 6.76
C ALA A 83 -3.58 -6.78 7.02
N ARG A 84 -4.19 -6.54 8.18
CA ARG A 84 -5.50 -7.12 8.53
C ARG A 84 -6.62 -6.58 7.63
N GLN A 85 -6.56 -5.31 7.23
CA GLN A 85 -7.51 -4.72 6.29
C GLN A 85 -7.40 -5.38 4.91
N SER A 86 -6.18 -5.55 4.40
CA SER A 86 -5.96 -6.28 3.13
C SER A 86 -6.46 -7.73 3.21
N PHE A 87 -6.27 -8.43 4.33
CA PHE A 87 -6.85 -9.77 4.51
C PHE A 87 -8.38 -9.79 4.54
N ALA A 88 -9.01 -8.76 5.09
CA ALA A 88 -10.46 -8.60 5.06
C ALA A 88 -10.94 -8.39 3.62
N THR A 89 -10.29 -7.52 2.85
CA THR A 89 -10.59 -7.33 1.42
C THR A 89 -10.43 -8.62 0.62
N LEU A 90 -9.32 -9.35 0.81
CA LEU A 90 -9.12 -10.65 0.16
C LEU A 90 -10.21 -11.66 0.50
N LEU A 91 -10.74 -11.62 1.73
CA LEU A 91 -11.84 -12.48 2.13
C LEU A 91 -13.15 -12.09 1.45
N GLU A 92 -13.47 -10.80 1.43
CA GLU A 92 -14.67 -10.26 0.77
C GLU A 92 -14.68 -10.62 -0.73
N GLU A 93 -13.51 -10.63 -1.37
CA GLU A 93 -13.34 -11.06 -2.75
C GLU A 93 -13.33 -12.59 -2.95
N GLY A 94 -13.42 -13.39 -1.89
CA GLY A 94 -13.33 -14.86 -1.96
C GLY A 94 -11.95 -15.39 -2.35
N ARG A 95 -10.90 -14.59 -2.14
CA ARG A 95 -9.49 -14.90 -2.50
C ARG A 95 -8.61 -15.20 -1.29
N ALA A 96 -9.14 -15.11 -0.07
CA ALA A 96 -8.39 -15.40 1.14
C ALA A 96 -8.01 -16.88 1.22
N PRO A 97 -6.71 -17.23 1.34
CA PRO A 97 -6.28 -18.62 1.34
C PRO A 97 -6.52 -19.30 2.69
N PRO A 98 -6.56 -20.64 2.78
CA PRO A 98 -6.68 -21.34 4.07
C PRO A 98 -5.46 -21.10 4.98
N SER A 99 -4.27 -20.98 4.40
CA SER A 99 -3.03 -20.55 5.06
C SER A 99 -2.23 -19.64 4.14
N TRP A 100 -1.42 -18.75 4.70
CA TRP A 100 -0.62 -17.83 3.89
C TRP A 100 0.44 -18.53 3.03
N SER A 101 0.96 -19.68 3.49
CA SER A 101 1.89 -20.52 2.72
C SER A 101 1.28 -21.09 1.44
N HIS A 102 -0.06 -21.16 1.36
CA HIS A 102 -0.81 -21.60 0.19
C HIS A 102 -1.52 -20.44 -0.51
N ALA A 103 -1.09 -19.20 -0.28
CA ALA A 103 -1.62 -18.04 -0.98
C ALA A 103 -1.38 -18.15 -2.48
N SER A 104 -2.40 -17.82 -3.28
CA SER A 104 -2.24 -17.68 -4.72
C SER A 104 -1.34 -16.47 -5.04
N SER A 105 -0.60 -16.53 -6.14
CA SER A 105 0.22 -15.40 -6.61
C SER A 105 -0.60 -14.10 -6.74
N ARG A 106 -1.88 -14.22 -7.09
CA ARG A 106 -2.81 -13.10 -7.17
C ARG A 106 -3.09 -12.48 -5.80
N ALA A 107 -3.38 -13.29 -4.79
CA ALA A 107 -3.62 -12.83 -3.42
C ALA A 107 -2.36 -12.19 -2.82
N THR A 108 -1.20 -12.82 -3.04
CA THR A 108 0.10 -12.27 -2.62
C THR A 108 0.38 -10.92 -3.28
N ASN A 109 0.10 -10.78 -4.59
CA ASN A 109 0.32 -9.52 -5.30
C ASN A 109 -0.62 -8.40 -4.85
N ILE A 110 -1.88 -8.71 -4.53
CA ILE A 110 -2.82 -7.74 -3.97
C ILE A 110 -2.30 -7.27 -2.61
N PHE A 111 -1.99 -8.21 -1.71
CA PHE A 111 -1.46 -7.88 -0.39
C PHE A 111 -0.18 -7.04 -0.45
N ARG A 112 0.77 -7.40 -1.31
CA ARG A 112 1.99 -6.63 -1.49
C ARG A 112 1.70 -5.21 -1.97
N LYS A 113 0.79 -5.03 -2.93
CA LYS A 113 0.43 -3.70 -3.44
C LYS A 113 -0.21 -2.84 -2.35
N ASP A 114 -1.16 -3.40 -1.59
CA ASP A 114 -1.84 -2.67 -0.52
C ASP A 114 -0.83 -2.22 0.54
N LEU A 115 0.01 -3.15 1.01
CA LEU A 115 0.97 -2.87 2.07
C LEU A 115 2.09 -1.91 1.63
N LEU A 116 2.55 -2.01 0.39
CA LEU A 116 3.56 -1.10 -0.17
C LEU A 116 2.99 0.29 -0.49
N GLY A 117 1.69 0.38 -0.78
CA GLY A 117 1.00 1.66 -0.96
C GLY A 117 0.98 2.49 0.34
N GLU A 118 0.75 1.84 1.48
CA GLU A 118 0.71 2.49 2.79
C GLU A 118 2.10 2.61 3.45
N HIS A 119 2.96 1.60 3.26
CA HIS A 119 4.26 1.50 3.89
C HIS A 119 5.36 1.18 2.85
N PRO A 120 5.77 2.18 2.04
CA PRO A 120 6.75 1.98 0.97
C PRO A 120 8.13 1.53 1.48
N GLU A 121 8.43 1.80 2.75
CA GLU A 121 9.66 1.37 3.44
C GLU A 121 9.82 -0.16 3.48
N LEU A 122 8.72 -0.91 3.48
CA LEU A 122 8.76 -2.38 3.44
C LEU A 122 9.22 -2.91 2.07
N GLY A 123 9.16 -2.07 1.02
CA GLY A 123 9.54 -2.41 -0.35
C GLY A 123 11.02 -2.29 -0.67
N LEU A 124 11.82 -1.81 0.28
CA LEU A 124 13.25 -1.53 0.10
C LEU A 124 14.13 -2.76 0.17
N CYS A 125 13.52 -3.92 0.37
CA CYS A 125 14.20 -5.18 0.57
C CYS A 125 14.06 -6.09 -0.64
N ALA A 126 15.14 -6.83 -0.92
CA ALA A 126 15.18 -7.77 -2.03
C ALA A 126 13.99 -8.74 -1.98
N ASN A 127 13.33 -8.94 -3.11
CA ASN A 127 12.22 -9.88 -3.28
C ASN A 127 11.02 -9.66 -2.34
N HIS A 128 10.86 -8.47 -1.73
CA HIS A 128 9.77 -8.16 -0.80
C HIS A 128 9.71 -9.06 0.43
N TRP A 129 10.84 -9.63 0.86
CA TRP A 129 10.86 -10.60 1.95
C TRP A 129 10.27 -10.06 3.27
N LYS A 130 10.43 -8.75 3.55
CA LYS A 130 9.83 -8.10 4.74
C LYS A 130 8.31 -8.14 4.69
N VAL A 131 7.71 -7.85 3.52
CA VAL A 131 6.26 -7.89 3.32
C VAL A 131 5.73 -9.33 3.48
N ASP A 132 6.43 -10.31 2.92
CA ASP A 132 6.03 -11.71 3.02
C ASP A 132 6.15 -12.26 4.45
N ALA A 133 7.17 -11.82 5.19
CA ALA A 133 7.35 -12.16 6.61
C ALA A 133 6.21 -11.57 7.47
N VAL A 134 5.83 -10.31 7.22
CA VAL A 134 4.66 -9.69 7.87
C VAL A 134 3.41 -10.49 7.60
N ALA A 135 3.18 -10.85 6.34
CA ALA A 135 1.99 -11.56 5.94
C ALA A 135 1.88 -12.90 6.67
N THR A 136 2.97 -13.67 6.72
CA THR A 136 3.03 -14.95 7.41
C THR A 136 2.71 -14.83 8.90
N GLU A 137 3.31 -13.86 9.59
CA GLU A 137 3.10 -13.67 11.02
C GLU A 137 1.67 -13.20 11.34
N VAL A 138 1.22 -12.14 10.65
CA VAL A 138 -0.07 -11.49 10.96
C VAL A 138 -1.25 -12.35 10.51
N TYR A 139 -1.14 -13.05 9.37
CA TYR A 139 -2.21 -13.89 8.84
C TYR A 139 -2.58 -15.02 9.79
N SER A 140 -1.56 -15.66 10.39
CA SER A 140 -1.78 -16.76 11.33
C SER A 140 -2.60 -16.33 12.54
N GLN A 141 -2.36 -15.12 13.06
CA GLN A 141 -3.07 -14.57 14.21
C GLN A 141 -4.48 -14.14 13.84
N TRP A 142 -4.62 -13.45 12.69
CA TRP A 142 -5.91 -12.99 12.18
C TRP A 142 -6.85 -14.17 11.87
N SER A 143 -6.34 -15.22 11.21
CA SER A 143 -7.11 -16.41 10.85
C SER A 143 -7.58 -17.18 12.09
N ARG A 144 -6.72 -17.34 13.11
CA ARG A 144 -7.08 -18.00 14.38
C ARG A 144 -8.21 -17.27 15.10
N ASN A 145 -8.06 -15.97 15.33
CA ASN A 145 -9.07 -15.15 16.02
C ASN A 145 -10.45 -15.20 15.34
N ARG A 146 -10.51 -15.51 14.05
CA ARG A 146 -11.77 -15.62 13.30
C ARG A 146 -12.41 -17.00 13.35
N LYS A 147 -11.64 -18.07 13.62
CA LYS A 147 -12.17 -19.42 13.79
C LYS A 147 -12.84 -19.61 15.16
N ASP A 148 -12.42 -18.83 16.14
CA ASP A 148 -12.94 -18.88 17.51
C ASP A 148 -14.26 -18.10 17.69
N ARG A 149 -14.82 -17.52 16.62
CA ARG A 149 -16.04 -16.69 16.63
C ARG A 149 -17.15 -17.35 15.80
#